data_AF-A0A135UZY4-F1
#
_entry.id   AF-A0A135UZY4-F1
#
_cell.length_a   1.000
_cell.length_b   1.000
_cell.length_c   1.000
_cell.angle_alpha   90.00
_cell.angle_beta   90.00
_cell.angle_gamma   90.00
#
_symmetry.space_group_name_H-M   'P 1'
#
loop_
_entity.id
_entity.type
_entity.pdbx_description
1 polymer ?
#
loop_
_entity_poly.entity_id
_entity_poly.type
_entity_poly.pdbx_seq_one_letter_code
_entity_poly.pdbx_strand_id
1 'polypeptide(L)'
;MADKKASAYGAPAGDTDFRKTYDLDEYAAKAKDREAKEKEEAKARYEAKLAGKKYYKPLTGDETLTQARRNVLDLSAQVGKTQLVPAGAGVGKRGRGAGFYCEPCDLTFKDNKQFVEHLNTPQHLANTGQKTEVKRATAEEVRDRIEWHWQRKLDLEKEKATSLQDRLALREEENAKEAEERRKKRKEADERRRAGREAAEKVKTEYGDDVRIEGEHDEDDMMAAMGITGFGGAKRKSELCDTMASSSAAAASLLGRQLKEMQTGKDIPGISCGLVNDNSIFEWEVMLMISDDCKYYGGGNFRARLTFPANYPLMPPSLTFQTPIPFHPNIYPDGRLCISILHPPEEDQYGYEAASERWSPVQSPETILLSTISLFHGPNDESPANVEAARMFREEREGKNKDFRRRCRACVRESLGED
;
A
#
# COMPACT_ATOMS: atom_id res chain seq x y z
N MET A 1 36.88 -20.10 42.76
CA MET A 1 38.36 -20.01 42.70
C MET A 1 38.85 -21.04 41.68
N ALA A 2 38.98 -20.66 40.42
CA ALA A 2 39.51 -21.53 39.38
C ALA A 2 40.99 -21.21 39.17
N ASP A 3 41.85 -22.20 39.38
CA ASP A 3 43.30 -22.11 39.19
C ASP A 3 43.66 -21.63 37.78
N LYS A 4 44.26 -20.44 37.69
CA LYS A 4 44.90 -19.96 36.47
C LYS A 4 46.17 -20.78 36.24
N LYS A 5 46.09 -21.77 35.35
CA LYS A 5 47.30 -22.44 34.82
C LYS A 5 48.12 -21.42 34.05
N ALA A 6 49.29 -21.08 34.59
CA ALA A 6 50.30 -20.28 33.92
C ALA A 6 50.93 -21.07 32.75
N SER A 7 51.10 -20.42 31.61
CA SER A 7 51.91 -20.91 30.48
C SER A 7 53.39 -20.82 30.82
N ALA A 8 54.19 -21.75 30.31
CA ALA A 8 55.63 -21.91 30.58
C ALA A 8 56.51 -20.72 30.15
N TYR A 9 55.96 -19.71 29.46
CA TYR A 9 56.65 -18.47 29.11
C TYR A 9 55.75 -17.25 29.38
N GLY A 10 55.55 -16.93 30.66
CA GLY A 10 55.49 -15.57 31.22
C GLY A 10 54.60 -14.46 30.65
N ALA A 11 53.79 -14.67 29.61
CA ALA A 11 52.90 -13.64 29.05
C ALA A 11 51.42 -14.06 29.21
N PRO A 12 50.55 -13.20 29.78
CA PRO A 12 49.12 -13.49 29.85
C PRO A 12 48.52 -13.36 28.46
N ALA A 13 48.01 -14.47 27.92
CA ALA A 13 47.24 -14.46 26.67
C ALA A 13 45.89 -13.76 26.91
N GLY A 14 45.83 -12.47 26.60
CA GLY A 14 44.59 -11.71 26.53
C GLY A 14 43.96 -11.86 25.16
N ASP A 15 43.34 -13.00 24.86
CA ASP A 15 42.45 -13.13 23.69
C ASP A 15 41.52 -14.35 23.80
N THR A 16 40.58 -14.30 24.75
CA THR A 16 39.43 -15.24 24.77
C THR A 16 38.11 -14.52 25.09
N ASP A 17 38.04 -13.21 24.91
CA ASP A 17 36.89 -12.37 25.31
C ASP A 17 35.67 -12.51 24.39
N PHE A 18 35.83 -13.22 23.27
CA PHE A 18 34.73 -13.61 22.37
C PHE A 18 34.02 -14.91 22.78
N ARG A 19 34.52 -15.64 23.78
CA ARG A 19 33.92 -16.89 24.25
C ARG A 19 32.87 -16.61 25.32
N LYS A 20 31.60 -16.95 25.05
CA LYS A 20 30.54 -16.98 26.08
C LYS A 20 30.99 -17.82 27.28
N THR A 21 31.35 -17.15 28.36
CA THR A 21 31.60 -17.77 29.66
C THR A 21 30.24 -18.08 30.29
N TYR A 22 29.87 -19.36 30.33
CA TYR A 22 28.69 -19.80 31.05
C TYR A 22 29.01 -19.79 32.54
N ASP A 23 28.48 -18.81 33.27
CA ASP A 23 28.59 -18.76 34.72
C ASP A 23 27.70 -19.84 35.34
N LEU A 24 28.32 -20.94 35.78
CA LEU A 24 27.64 -22.09 36.39
C LEU A 24 26.74 -21.68 37.57
N ASP A 25 27.12 -20.66 38.34
CA ASP A 25 26.36 -20.20 39.50
C ASP A 25 25.13 -19.39 39.06
N GLU A 26 25.25 -18.55 38.04
CA GLU A 26 24.12 -17.83 37.44
C GLU A 26 23.10 -18.80 36.82
N TYR A 27 23.57 -19.83 36.12
CA TYR A 27 22.71 -20.87 35.53
C TYR A 27 22.07 -21.76 36.60
N ALA A 28 22.78 -22.07 37.69
CA ALA A 28 22.23 -22.79 38.83
C ALA A 28 21.15 -21.95 39.56
N ALA A 29 21.35 -20.63 39.69
CA ALA A 29 20.35 -19.72 40.25
C ALA A 29 19.10 -19.64 39.37
N LYS A 30 19.28 -19.50 38.05
CA LYS A 30 18.16 -19.54 37.08
C LYS A 30 17.43 -20.87 37.07
N ALA A 31 18.14 -21.99 37.24
CA ALA A 31 17.53 -23.31 37.35
C ALA A 31 16.67 -23.43 38.62
N LYS A 32 17.18 -22.97 39.77
CA LYS A 32 16.42 -22.94 41.03
C LYS A 32 15.18 -22.04 40.96
N ASP A 33 15.30 -20.85 40.34
CA ASP A 33 14.15 -19.95 40.12
C ASP A 33 13.08 -20.60 39.23
N ARG A 34 13.51 -21.29 38.15
CA ARG A 34 12.59 -22.04 37.29
C ARG A 34 11.90 -23.18 38.03
N GLU A 35 12.65 -23.99 38.80
CA GLU A 35 12.08 -25.09 39.60
C GLU A 35 11.09 -24.57 40.67
N ALA A 36 11.40 -23.44 41.31
CA ALA A 36 10.51 -22.79 42.26
C ALA A 36 9.20 -22.35 41.58
N LYS A 37 9.29 -21.68 40.43
CA LYS A 37 8.12 -21.26 39.62
C LYS A 37 7.29 -22.44 39.13
N GLU A 38 7.93 -23.51 38.66
CA GLU A 38 7.24 -24.73 38.23
C GLU A 38 6.50 -25.41 39.40
N LYS A 39 7.10 -25.41 40.60
CA LYS A 39 6.49 -25.96 41.81
C LYS A 39 5.29 -25.13 42.27
N GLU A 40 5.37 -23.81 42.20
CA GLU A 40 4.24 -22.91 42.49
C GLU A 40 3.11 -23.06 41.47
N GLU A 41 3.43 -23.12 40.17
CA GLU A 41 2.45 -23.37 39.12
C GLU A 41 1.78 -24.74 39.29
N ALA A 42 2.53 -25.78 39.66
CA ALA A 42 1.99 -27.12 39.92
C ALA A 42 1.00 -27.12 41.09
N LYS A 43 1.30 -26.38 42.17
CA LYS A 43 0.38 -26.21 43.30
C LYS A 43 -0.90 -25.48 42.87
N ALA A 44 -0.77 -24.36 42.16
CA ALA A 44 -1.93 -23.58 41.70
C ALA A 44 -2.82 -24.39 40.72
N ARG A 45 -2.23 -25.23 39.86
CA ARG A 45 -2.96 -26.18 39.01
C ARG A 45 -3.73 -27.21 39.83
N TYR A 46 -3.13 -27.74 40.89
CA TYR A 46 -3.75 -28.71 41.78
C TYR A 46 -4.93 -28.11 42.55
N GLU A 47 -4.76 -26.89 43.07
CA GLU A 47 -5.81 -26.13 43.76
C GLU A 47 -6.98 -25.79 42.83
N ALA A 48 -6.70 -25.33 41.61
CA ALA A 48 -7.74 -25.09 40.60
C ALA A 48 -8.53 -26.36 40.27
N LYS A 49 -7.84 -27.51 40.14
CA LYS A 49 -8.46 -28.82 39.93
C LYS A 49 -9.37 -29.23 41.08
N LEU A 50 -8.95 -29.01 42.33
CA LEU A 50 -9.77 -29.22 43.53
C LEU A 50 -11.00 -28.32 43.58
N ALA A 51 -10.87 -27.07 43.13
CA ALA A 51 -11.97 -26.11 43.02
C ALA A 51 -12.88 -26.33 41.80
N GLY A 52 -12.62 -27.35 40.97
CA GLY A 52 -13.37 -27.62 39.74
C GLY A 52 -13.22 -26.55 38.64
N LYS A 53 -12.23 -25.64 38.77
CA LYS A 53 -11.98 -24.56 37.82
C LYS A 53 -10.82 -24.91 36.90
N LYS A 54 -10.86 -24.44 35.64
CA LYS A 54 -9.72 -24.56 34.73
C LYS A 54 -8.62 -23.59 35.18
N TYR A 55 -7.40 -24.07 35.31
CA TYR A 55 -6.23 -23.24 35.64
C TYR A 55 -5.85 -22.35 34.44
N TYR A 56 -5.64 -21.07 34.70
CA TYR A 56 -5.06 -20.10 33.77
C TYR A 56 -3.85 -19.46 34.44
N LYS A 57 -2.78 -19.24 33.68
CA LYS A 57 -1.57 -18.58 34.20
C LYS A 57 -1.95 -17.15 34.62
N PRO A 58 -1.58 -16.70 35.84
CA PRO A 58 -1.81 -15.33 36.27
C PRO A 58 -1.13 -14.32 35.34
N LEU A 59 -1.82 -13.21 35.13
CA LEU A 59 -1.38 -12.08 34.34
C LEU A 59 -0.24 -11.33 35.07
N THR A 60 0.80 -10.93 34.34
CA THR A 60 2.04 -10.26 34.78
C THR A 60 1.91 -8.76 35.08
N GLY A 61 0.78 -8.12 34.78
CA GLY A 61 0.45 -6.74 35.16
C GLY A 61 0.59 -5.70 34.04
N ASP A 62 1.38 -5.97 33.01
CA ASP A 62 1.60 -5.07 31.85
C ASP A 62 0.57 -5.28 30.72
N GLU A 63 -0.62 -5.84 31.01
CA GLU A 63 -1.54 -6.26 29.96
C GLU A 63 -2.35 -5.12 29.34
N THR A 64 -2.63 -5.30 28.06
CA THR A 64 -3.55 -4.44 27.31
C THR A 64 -4.98 -4.96 27.41
N LEU A 65 -5.96 -4.06 27.34
CA LEU A 65 -7.37 -4.44 27.20
C LEU A 65 -7.58 -5.13 25.84
N THR A 66 -8.56 -6.04 25.75
CA THR A 66 -8.91 -6.66 24.46
C THR A 66 -9.36 -5.57 23.48
N GLN A 67 -8.69 -5.51 22.34
CA GLN A 67 -9.00 -4.57 21.24
C GLN A 67 -9.49 -5.34 20.02
N ALA A 68 -10.23 -4.64 19.15
CA ALA A 68 -10.59 -5.17 17.84
C ALA A 68 -9.32 -5.48 17.03
N ARG A 69 -9.30 -6.64 16.37
CA ARG A 69 -8.21 -7.03 15.47
C ARG A 69 -8.13 -6.03 14.31
N ARG A 70 -6.95 -5.42 14.11
CA ARG A 70 -6.67 -4.52 12.99
C ARG A 70 -6.36 -5.26 11.70
N ASN A 71 -5.78 -6.45 11.82
CA ASN A 71 -5.39 -7.27 10.68
C ASN A 71 -6.55 -8.19 10.29
N VAL A 72 -6.86 -8.23 9.00
CA VAL A 72 -7.79 -9.21 8.43
C VAL A 72 -7.11 -10.58 8.46
N LEU A 73 -7.78 -11.57 9.04
CA LEU A 73 -7.31 -12.96 9.01
C LEU A 73 -7.49 -13.51 7.60
N ASP A 74 -6.39 -13.79 6.91
CA ASP A 74 -6.44 -14.45 5.61
C ASP A 74 -6.70 -15.95 5.78
N LEU A 75 -7.98 -16.31 5.72
CA LEU A 75 -8.45 -17.69 5.78
C LEU A 75 -8.47 -18.38 4.40
N SER A 76 -8.16 -17.62 3.33
CA SER A 76 -8.26 -18.08 1.94
C SER A 76 -6.94 -18.61 1.37
N ALA A 77 -5.82 -18.20 1.96
CA ALA A 77 -4.47 -18.56 1.52
C ALA A 77 -4.21 -20.06 1.31
N GLN A 78 -4.96 -20.94 1.99
CA GLN A 78 -4.80 -22.39 1.93
C GLN A 78 -5.90 -23.11 1.13
N VAL A 79 -6.86 -22.38 0.55
CA VAL A 79 -7.92 -22.96 -0.27
C VAL A 79 -7.32 -23.51 -1.57
N GLY A 80 -7.60 -24.77 -1.88
CA GLY A 80 -7.12 -25.44 -3.10
C GLY A 80 -5.66 -25.92 -3.07
N LYS A 81 -4.94 -25.75 -1.94
CA LYS A 81 -3.54 -26.21 -1.81
C LYS A 81 -3.47 -27.56 -1.10
N THR A 82 -2.79 -28.53 -1.71
CA THR A 82 -2.50 -29.83 -1.09
C THR A 82 -1.14 -29.77 -0.40
N GLN A 83 -1.12 -29.94 0.92
CA GLN A 83 0.13 -29.98 1.70
C GLN A 83 0.39 -31.41 2.20
N LEU A 84 1.58 -31.94 1.90
CA LEU A 84 2.01 -33.24 2.41
C LEU A 84 2.50 -33.06 3.85
N VAL A 85 1.71 -33.54 4.82
CA VAL A 85 2.06 -33.47 6.25
C VAL A 85 2.77 -34.77 6.65
N PRO A 86 4.05 -34.71 7.05
CA PRO A 86 4.77 -35.91 7.50
C PRO A 86 4.13 -36.48 8.77
N ALA A 87 3.90 -37.79 8.80
CA ALA A 87 3.46 -38.49 9.99
C ALA A 87 4.56 -38.38 11.07
N GLY A 88 4.39 -37.46 12.02
CA GLY A 88 5.34 -37.22 13.12
C GLY A 88 5.96 -35.82 13.18
N ALA A 89 5.65 -34.89 12.27
CA ALA A 89 6.13 -33.50 12.31
C ALA A 89 5.49 -32.63 13.42
N GLY A 90 5.12 -33.24 14.53
CA GLY A 90 4.40 -32.60 15.62
C GLY A 90 5.33 -31.86 16.58
N VAL A 91 5.84 -30.68 16.20
CA VAL A 91 6.45 -29.76 17.17
C VAL A 91 5.32 -28.91 17.79
N GLY A 92 5.09 -29.03 19.11
CA GLY A 92 4.01 -28.38 19.86
C GLY A 92 3.07 -29.37 20.57
N LYS A 93 2.23 -28.91 21.51
CA LYS A 93 1.41 -29.78 22.38
C LYS A 93 0.42 -30.69 21.64
N ARG A 94 0.03 -30.34 20.41
CA ARG A 94 -0.80 -31.16 19.50
C ARG A 94 -0.15 -31.41 18.14
N GLY A 95 1.10 -30.99 17.97
CA GLY A 95 1.83 -31.01 16.70
C GLY A 95 1.35 -30.01 15.64
N ARG A 96 2.26 -29.53 14.79
CA ARG A 96 1.94 -28.77 13.58
C ARG A 96 1.41 -29.72 12.50
N GLY A 97 0.14 -30.10 12.63
CA GLY A 97 -0.60 -30.86 11.62
C GLY A 97 -1.16 -29.99 10.50
N ALA A 98 -1.97 -30.57 9.61
CA ALA A 98 -2.73 -29.82 8.63
C ALA A 98 -3.77 -28.91 9.32
N GLY A 99 -3.75 -27.61 9.00
CA GLY A 99 -4.71 -26.63 9.49
C GLY A 99 -4.09 -25.29 9.93
N PHE A 100 -4.88 -24.49 10.66
CA PHE A 100 -4.48 -23.19 11.18
C PHE A 100 -3.66 -23.34 12.47
N TYR A 101 -2.48 -22.74 12.51
CA TYR A 101 -1.59 -22.82 13.67
C TYR A 101 -1.59 -21.50 14.46
N CYS A 102 -1.68 -21.62 15.79
CA CYS A 102 -1.58 -20.52 16.73
C CYS A 102 -0.23 -20.56 17.46
N GLU A 103 0.65 -19.59 17.17
CA GLU A 103 1.99 -19.49 17.79
C GLU A 103 1.96 -19.23 19.30
N PRO A 104 1.15 -18.30 19.83
CA PRO A 104 1.08 -18.06 21.29
C PRO A 104 0.61 -19.25 22.13
N CYS A 105 -0.04 -20.24 21.51
CA CYS A 105 -0.68 -21.35 22.21
C CYS A 105 -0.08 -22.71 21.86
N ASP A 106 0.76 -22.79 20.82
CA ASP A 106 1.28 -24.04 20.26
C ASP A 106 0.19 -25.09 19.96
N LEU A 107 -0.92 -24.62 19.37
CA LEU A 107 -2.07 -25.44 18.99
C LEU A 107 -2.38 -25.30 17.50
N THR A 108 -2.76 -26.42 16.89
CA THR A 108 -3.22 -26.49 15.50
C THR A 108 -4.72 -26.82 15.48
N PHE A 109 -5.47 -26.10 14.65
CA PHE A 109 -6.91 -26.20 14.48
C PHE A 109 -7.25 -26.63 13.06
N LYS A 110 -8.22 -27.53 12.91
CA LYS A 110 -8.55 -28.15 11.61
C LYS A 110 -9.40 -27.23 10.71
N ASP A 111 -10.21 -26.39 11.32
CA ASP A 111 -11.16 -25.50 10.65
C ASP A 111 -10.98 -24.05 11.12
N ASN A 112 -11.42 -23.13 10.26
CA ASN A 112 -11.33 -21.69 10.49
C ASN A 112 -12.16 -21.23 11.70
N LYS A 113 -13.32 -21.86 11.93
CA LYS A 113 -14.21 -21.51 13.04
C LYS A 113 -13.55 -21.81 14.38
N GLN A 114 -13.03 -23.02 14.57
CA GLN A 114 -12.30 -23.35 15.81
C GLN A 114 -11.07 -22.45 16.02
N PHE A 115 -10.37 -22.09 14.96
CA PHE A 115 -9.24 -21.16 15.06
C PHE A 115 -9.68 -19.76 15.52
N VAL A 116 -10.74 -19.21 14.93
CA VAL A 116 -11.26 -17.89 15.30
C VAL A 116 -11.82 -17.89 16.73
N GLU A 117 -12.55 -18.94 17.11
CA GLU A 117 -13.03 -19.12 18.49
C GLU A 117 -11.85 -19.20 19.48
N HIS A 118 -10.79 -19.92 19.13
CA HIS A 118 -9.59 -20.03 19.94
C HIS A 118 -8.92 -18.68 20.20
N LEU A 119 -8.77 -17.83 19.18
CA LEU A 119 -8.16 -16.51 19.31
C LEU A 119 -8.90 -15.61 20.33
N ASN A 120 -10.19 -15.86 20.55
CA ASN A 120 -11.01 -15.11 21.52
C ASN A 120 -11.09 -15.79 22.89
N THR A 121 -10.42 -16.93 23.11
CA THR A 121 -10.47 -17.63 24.41
C THR A 121 -9.64 -16.90 25.46
N PRO A 122 -10.05 -16.91 26.75
CA PRO A 122 -9.26 -16.34 27.84
C PRO A 122 -7.85 -16.92 27.94
N GLN A 123 -7.67 -18.18 27.50
CA GLN A 123 -6.36 -18.83 27.46
C GLN A 123 -5.44 -18.20 26.42
N HIS A 124 -5.95 -17.92 25.22
CA HIS A 124 -5.17 -17.26 24.17
C HIS A 124 -4.86 -15.82 24.56
N LEU A 125 -5.86 -15.08 25.05
CA LEU A 125 -5.70 -13.69 25.47
C LEU A 125 -4.67 -13.56 26.61
N ALA A 126 -4.70 -14.45 27.61
CA ALA A 126 -3.70 -14.48 28.66
C ALA A 126 -2.28 -14.76 28.12
N ASN A 127 -2.14 -15.65 27.14
CA ASN A 127 -0.85 -15.93 26.50
C ASN A 127 -0.34 -14.77 25.64
N THR A 128 -1.23 -13.95 25.07
CA THR A 128 -0.86 -12.76 24.30
C THR A 128 -0.73 -11.49 25.15
N GLY A 129 -0.92 -11.59 26.47
CA GLY A 129 -0.83 -10.44 27.38
C GLY A 129 -2.03 -9.49 27.28
N GLN A 130 -3.21 -10.03 26.97
CA GLN A 130 -4.48 -9.29 26.91
C GLN A 130 -5.46 -9.73 28.00
N LYS A 131 -6.16 -8.76 28.60
CA LYS A 131 -7.28 -9.01 29.51
C LYS A 131 -8.56 -9.20 28.70
N THR A 132 -9.47 -10.06 29.17
CA THR A 132 -10.81 -10.26 28.58
C THR A 132 -11.73 -9.04 28.69
N GLU A 133 -11.30 -8.01 29.40
CA GLU A 133 -12.02 -6.76 29.56
C GLU A 133 -11.85 -5.89 28.31
N VAL A 134 -12.96 -5.29 27.88
CA VAL A 134 -13.02 -4.37 26.74
C VAL A 134 -13.15 -2.95 27.28
N LYS A 135 -12.41 -2.00 26.70
CA LYS A 135 -12.57 -0.58 27.02
C LYS A 135 -13.98 -0.14 26.64
N ARG A 136 -14.76 0.35 27.60
CA ARG A 136 -16.05 1.00 27.29
C ARG A 136 -15.77 2.35 26.64
N ALA A 137 -16.42 2.60 25.51
CA ALA A 137 -16.29 3.88 24.82
C ALA A 137 -16.89 5.01 25.66
N THR A 138 -16.22 6.15 25.71
CA THR A 138 -16.78 7.36 26.34
C THR A 138 -17.77 8.05 25.40
N ALA A 139 -18.64 8.91 25.95
CA ALA A 139 -19.59 9.68 25.12
C ALA A 139 -18.87 10.59 24.11
N GLU A 140 -17.69 11.09 24.46
CA GLU A 140 -16.83 11.89 23.58
C GLU A 140 -16.28 11.05 22.43
N GLU A 141 -15.70 9.87 22.71
CA GLU A 141 -15.20 8.96 21.66
C GLU A 141 -16.29 8.53 20.68
N VAL A 142 -17.54 8.40 21.15
CA VAL A 142 -18.69 8.10 20.29
C VAL A 142 -19.07 9.29 19.42
N ARG A 143 -19.05 10.51 19.97
CA ARG A 143 -19.32 11.74 19.21
C ARG A 143 -18.28 11.94 18.11
N ASP A 144 -17.00 11.81 18.44
CA ASP A 144 -15.90 11.95 17.48
C ASP A 144 -16.02 10.91 16.35
N ARG A 145 -16.40 9.67 16.68
CA ARG A 145 -16.62 8.62 15.69
C ARG A 145 -17.82 8.91 14.79
N ILE A 146 -18.93 9.41 15.35
CA ILE A 146 -20.10 9.82 14.56
C ILE A 146 -19.75 10.99 13.64
N GLU A 147 -19.01 11.97 14.16
CA GLU A 147 -18.55 13.12 13.39
C GLU A 147 -17.64 12.70 12.24
N TRP A 148 -16.70 11.78 12.49
CA TRP A 148 -15.85 11.21 11.43
C TRP A 148 -16.66 10.52 10.33
N HIS A 149 -17.65 9.69 10.69
CA HIS A 149 -18.53 9.04 9.71
C HIS A 149 -19.40 10.04 8.95
N TRP A 150 -19.85 11.10 9.62
CA TRP A 150 -20.63 12.18 9.01
C TRP A 150 -19.79 12.96 8.00
N GLN A 151 -18.57 13.37 8.37
CA GLN A 151 -17.61 14.04 7.48
C GLN A 151 -17.30 13.18 6.27
N ARG A 152 -16.95 11.90 6.48
CA ARG A 152 -16.70 10.96 5.37
C ARG A 152 -17.89 10.82 4.42
N LYS A 153 -19.13 10.90 4.94
CA LYS A 153 -20.34 10.87 4.10
C LYS A 153 -20.51 12.17 3.30
N LEU A 154 -20.27 13.32 3.93
CA LEU A 154 -20.29 14.62 3.25
C LEU A 154 -19.23 14.70 2.16
N ASP A 155 -18.03 14.18 2.41
CA ASP A 155 -16.94 14.18 1.42
C ASP A 155 -17.30 13.29 0.23
N LEU A 156 -17.86 12.09 0.46
CA LEU A 156 -18.43 11.25 -0.60
C LEU A 156 -19.58 11.92 -1.36
N GLU A 157 -20.37 12.78 -0.72
CA GLU A 157 -21.44 13.56 -1.38
C GLU A 157 -20.87 14.71 -2.21
N LYS A 158 -19.81 15.38 -1.73
CA LYS A 158 -19.05 16.38 -2.50
C LYS A 158 -18.35 15.76 -3.71
N GLU A 159 -17.79 14.57 -3.56
CA GLU A 159 -17.18 13.80 -4.66
C GLU A 159 -18.20 13.44 -5.75
N LYS A 160 -19.48 13.26 -5.39
CA LYS A 160 -20.58 13.03 -6.35
C LYS A 160 -21.06 14.29 -7.06
N ALA A 161 -20.67 15.49 -6.60
CA ALA A 161 -21.05 16.76 -7.22
C ALA A 161 -20.36 16.88 -8.59
N THR A 162 -21.09 16.55 -9.64
CA THR A 162 -20.60 16.32 -11.01
C THR A 162 -20.71 17.57 -11.91
N SER A 163 -21.18 18.70 -11.39
CA SER A 163 -21.33 19.96 -12.14
C SER A 163 -20.08 20.85 -12.03
N LEU A 164 -19.69 21.48 -13.14
CA LEU A 164 -18.58 22.45 -13.20
C LEU A 164 -18.81 23.64 -12.25
N GLN A 165 -20.06 24.10 -12.11
CA GLN A 165 -20.42 25.18 -11.18
C GLN A 165 -20.25 24.76 -9.72
N ASP A 166 -20.59 23.52 -9.37
CA ASP A 166 -20.44 23.00 -8.01
C ASP A 166 -18.96 22.85 -7.65
N ARG A 167 -18.13 22.41 -8.61
CA ARG A 167 -16.66 22.33 -8.44
C ARG A 167 -16.01 23.70 -8.28
N LEU A 168 -16.46 24.71 -9.02
CA LEU A 168 -15.98 26.10 -8.87
C LEU A 168 -16.38 26.69 -7.52
N ALA A 169 -17.62 26.47 -7.07
CA ALA A 169 -18.10 26.92 -5.77
C ALA A 169 -17.34 26.26 -4.60
N LEU A 170 -17.07 24.94 -4.69
CA LEU A 170 -16.25 24.22 -3.71
C LEU A 170 -14.82 24.78 -3.64
N ARG A 171 -14.22 25.11 -4.79
CA ARG A 171 -12.88 25.72 -4.86
C ARG A 171 -12.85 27.14 -4.31
N GLU A 172 -13.89 27.94 -4.57
CA GLU A 172 -14.04 29.27 -3.98
C GLU A 172 -14.19 29.20 -2.46
N GLU A 173 -14.97 28.25 -1.94
CA GLU A 173 -15.13 28.03 -0.51
C GLU A 173 -13.82 27.56 0.15
N GLU A 174 -13.08 26.66 -0.50
CA GLU A 174 -11.76 26.19 -0.06
C GLU A 174 -10.75 27.34 -0.02
N ASN A 175 -10.66 28.14 -1.10
CA ASN A 175 -9.81 29.32 -1.18
C ASN A 175 -10.20 30.38 -0.14
N ALA A 176 -11.50 30.54 0.16
CA ALA A 176 -11.98 31.46 1.19
C ALA A 176 -11.58 31.01 2.59
N LYS A 177 -11.68 29.70 2.90
CA LYS A 177 -11.20 29.12 4.16
C LYS A 177 -9.69 29.27 4.30
N GLU A 178 -8.93 28.98 3.26
CA GLU A 178 -7.48 29.16 3.27
C GLU A 178 -7.10 30.64 3.46
N ALA A 179 -7.84 31.57 2.83
CA ALA A 179 -7.65 32.99 3.02
C ALA A 179 -8.00 33.44 4.46
N GLU A 180 -9.02 32.86 5.08
CA GLU A 180 -9.40 33.12 6.46
C GLU A 180 -8.37 32.58 7.45
N GLU A 181 -7.84 31.37 7.24
CA GLU A 181 -6.73 30.82 8.02
C GLU A 181 -5.46 31.66 7.87
N ARG A 182 -5.13 32.09 6.65
CA ARG A 182 -4.01 33.02 6.41
C ARG A 182 -4.22 34.35 7.13
N ARG A 183 -5.45 34.87 7.19
CA ARG A 183 -5.79 36.07 7.97
C ARG A 183 -5.64 35.84 9.47
N LYS A 184 -6.05 34.68 9.99
CA LYS A 184 -5.90 34.31 11.40
C LYS A 184 -4.43 34.18 11.78
N LYS A 185 -3.62 33.47 10.99
CA LYS A 185 -2.17 33.37 11.18
C LYS A 185 -1.46 34.73 11.16
N ARG A 186 -1.87 35.64 10.26
CA ARG A 186 -1.35 37.02 10.24
C ARG A 186 -1.67 37.79 11.51
N LYS A 187 -2.92 37.70 12.01
CA LYS A 187 -3.33 38.33 13.26
C LYS A 187 -2.56 37.77 14.47
N GLU A 188 -2.41 36.45 14.56
CA GLU A 188 -1.63 35.81 15.62
C GLU A 188 -0.15 36.21 15.57
N ALA A 189 0.44 36.33 14.37
CA ALA A 189 1.81 36.81 14.20
C ALA A 189 1.98 38.29 14.58
N ASP A 190 1.01 39.14 14.24
CA ASP A 190 1.01 40.55 14.61
C ASP A 190 0.82 40.75 16.12
N GLU A 191 -0.06 39.98 16.76
CA GLU A 191 -0.22 39.95 18.22
C GLU A 191 1.05 39.47 18.92
N ARG A 192 1.70 38.41 18.40
CA ARG A 192 3.00 37.95 18.91
C ARG A 192 4.09 39.02 18.76
N ARG A 193 4.13 39.74 17.65
CA ARG A 193 5.07 40.85 17.41
C ARG A 193 4.79 42.03 18.35
N ARG A 194 3.52 42.35 18.61
CA ARG A 194 3.11 43.39 19.56
C ARG A 194 3.49 43.02 20.99
N ALA A 195 3.18 41.80 21.42
CA ALA A 195 3.60 41.28 22.73
C ALA A 195 5.14 41.29 22.88
N GLY A 196 5.88 40.98 21.81
CA GLY A 196 7.34 41.10 21.78
C GLY A 196 7.84 42.54 21.93
N ARG A 197 7.19 43.52 21.29
CA ARG A 197 7.52 44.95 21.46
C ARG A 197 7.19 45.47 22.86
N GLU A 198 6.03 45.11 23.39
CA GLU A 198 5.61 45.50 24.75
C GLU A 198 6.52 44.84 25.82
N ALA A 199 6.99 43.61 25.59
CA ALA A 199 7.99 42.97 26.44
C ALA A 199 9.35 43.67 26.34
N ALA A 200 9.82 44.04 25.15
CA ALA A 200 11.06 44.78 24.96
C ALA A 200 11.02 46.20 25.56
N GLU A 201 9.86 46.86 25.50
CA GLU A 201 9.65 48.17 26.11
C GLU A 201 9.61 48.08 27.64
N LYS A 202 9.01 47.04 28.22
CA LYS A 202 9.11 46.74 29.66
C LYS A 202 10.54 46.43 30.10
N VAL A 203 11.30 45.69 29.31
CA VAL A 203 12.73 45.45 29.58
C VAL A 203 13.53 46.76 29.51
N LYS A 204 13.20 47.67 28.59
CA LYS A 204 13.81 49.01 28.52
C LYS A 204 13.42 49.95 29.66
N THR A 205 12.24 49.79 30.28
CA THR A 205 11.85 50.60 31.44
C THR A 205 12.37 50.05 32.77
N GLU A 206 12.69 48.75 32.84
CA GLU A 206 13.32 48.14 34.02
C GLU A 206 14.83 48.41 34.13
N TYR A 207 15.53 48.70 33.02
CA TYR A 207 16.92 49.17 33.02
C TYR A 207 16.97 50.61 32.50
N GLY A 208 17.02 51.56 33.44
CA GLY A 208 17.06 52.99 33.18
C GLY A 208 18.23 53.44 32.28
N ASP A 209 17.97 54.57 31.62
CA ASP A 209 18.84 55.35 30.74
C ASP A 209 20.27 55.53 31.29
N ASP A 210 21.19 54.65 30.91
CA ASP A 210 22.62 54.89 30.68
C ASP A 210 23.32 53.57 30.38
N VAL A 211 23.99 53.50 29.21
CA VAL A 211 25.31 52.89 28.96
C VAL A 211 25.45 52.61 27.46
N ARG A 212 26.26 53.46 26.82
CA ARG A 212 26.92 53.23 25.54
C ARG A 212 27.90 52.06 25.69
N ILE A 213 27.65 50.95 24.99
CA ILE A 213 28.66 49.91 24.72
C ILE A 213 28.69 49.68 23.21
N GLU A 214 29.85 50.02 22.62
CA GLU A 214 30.27 49.61 21.28
C GLU A 214 30.67 48.13 21.33
N GLY A 215 30.22 47.31 20.36
CA GLY A 215 30.67 45.92 20.25
C GLY A 215 29.73 45.03 19.42
N GLU A 216 30.14 44.80 18.17
CA GLU A 216 30.03 43.56 17.37
C GLU A 216 28.97 42.51 17.76
N HIS A 217 28.05 42.19 16.85
CA HIS A 217 28.16 40.97 16.02
C HIS A 217 27.02 40.91 14.98
N ASP A 218 27.41 40.87 13.71
CA ASP A 218 26.53 40.59 12.57
C ASP A 218 26.16 39.09 12.58
N GLU A 219 25.07 38.72 13.26
CA GLU A 219 24.59 37.32 13.26
C GLU A 219 23.59 37.01 12.13
N ASP A 220 23.07 38.03 11.44
CA ASP A 220 22.13 37.84 10.31
C ASP A 220 22.82 37.71 8.93
N ASP A 221 24.11 38.04 8.82
CA ASP A 221 24.91 37.86 7.58
C ASP A 221 25.74 36.55 7.59
N MET A 222 25.83 35.85 8.74
CA MET A 222 26.49 34.53 8.82
C MET A 222 25.57 33.37 8.43
N MET A 223 24.23 33.58 8.38
CA MET A 223 23.26 32.56 7.94
C MET A 223 23.01 32.54 6.41
N ALA A 224 23.46 33.57 5.68
CA ALA A 224 23.33 33.66 4.22
C ALA A 224 24.56 33.13 3.45
N ALA A 225 25.64 32.77 4.14
CA ALA A 225 26.93 32.36 3.54
C ALA A 225 27.15 30.83 3.44
N MET A 226 26.24 29.97 3.91
CA MET A 226 26.36 28.51 3.75
C MET A 226 25.77 27.99 2.43
N GLY A 227 26.23 28.56 1.32
CA GLY A 227 26.04 28.03 -0.02
C GLY A 227 26.79 26.70 -0.20
N ILE A 228 26.07 25.58 -0.16
CA ILE A 228 26.63 24.26 -0.46
C ILE A 228 26.46 23.98 -1.96
N THR A 229 27.47 24.39 -2.74
CA THR A 229 27.75 23.86 -4.08
C THR A 229 28.94 22.90 -3.97
N GLY A 230 28.73 21.64 -4.33
CA GLY A 230 29.74 20.58 -4.17
C GLY A 230 29.62 19.48 -5.22
N PHE A 231 30.41 19.65 -6.28
CA PHE A 231 30.65 18.75 -7.41
C PHE A 231 31.24 17.40 -6.97
N GLY A 232 30.79 16.28 -7.57
CA GLY A 232 31.30 14.95 -7.22
C GLY A 232 31.00 13.85 -8.24
N GLY A 233 31.82 13.78 -9.30
CA GLY A 233 32.49 12.56 -9.78
C GLY A 233 31.66 11.34 -10.20
N ALA A 234 31.69 11.08 -11.51
CA ALA A 234 31.23 9.87 -12.17
C ALA A 234 31.88 8.57 -11.65
N LYS A 235 31.06 7.68 -11.07
CA LYS A 235 31.33 6.24 -10.95
C LYS A 235 30.03 5.47 -10.64
N ARG A 236 29.05 5.55 -11.55
CA ARG A 236 27.87 4.66 -11.56
C ARG A 236 27.48 4.37 -13.00
N LYS A 237 28.26 3.52 -13.68
CA LYS A 237 27.89 2.99 -15.02
C LYS A 237 28.10 1.48 -15.17
N SER A 238 28.69 0.80 -14.18
CA SER A 238 28.91 -0.65 -14.24
C SER A 238 27.87 -1.48 -13.47
N GLU A 239 27.20 -0.93 -12.43
CA GLU A 239 26.21 -1.70 -11.65
C GLU A 239 24.80 -1.73 -12.28
N LEU A 240 24.47 -0.78 -13.17
CA LEU A 240 23.17 -0.74 -13.88
C LEU A 240 23.02 -1.83 -14.95
N CYS A 241 24.12 -2.41 -15.43
CA CYS A 241 24.11 -3.44 -16.47
C CYS A 241 23.66 -4.80 -15.90
N ASP A 242 24.16 -5.17 -14.72
CA ASP A 242 23.88 -6.48 -14.12
C ASP A 242 22.48 -6.55 -13.48
N THR A 243 21.93 -5.41 -13.03
CA THR A 243 20.54 -5.35 -12.52
C THR A 243 19.50 -5.47 -13.64
N MET A 244 19.77 -4.88 -14.82
CA MET A 244 18.85 -4.92 -15.97
C MET A 244 18.74 -6.31 -16.61
N ALA A 245 19.82 -7.08 -16.62
CA ALA A 245 19.81 -8.46 -17.13
C ALA A 245 19.09 -9.43 -16.18
N SER A 246 19.18 -9.20 -14.86
CA SER A 246 18.49 -10.01 -13.86
C SER A 246 16.97 -9.73 -13.82
N SER A 247 16.56 -8.47 -13.98
CA SER A 247 15.14 -8.09 -14.01
C SER A 247 14.40 -8.59 -15.26
N SER A 248 15.06 -8.60 -16.42
CA SER A 248 14.44 -9.03 -17.68
C SER A 248 14.11 -10.53 -17.70
N ALA A 249 14.94 -11.37 -17.07
CA ALA A 249 14.70 -12.80 -16.96
C ALA A 249 13.47 -13.12 -16.09
N ALA A 250 13.31 -12.40 -14.98
CA ALA A 250 12.13 -12.51 -14.11
C ALA A 250 10.85 -12.04 -14.83
N ALA A 251 10.93 -10.90 -15.52
CA ALA A 251 9.83 -10.37 -16.34
C ALA A 251 9.41 -11.37 -17.42
N ALA A 252 10.37 -11.93 -18.17
CA ALA A 252 10.11 -12.91 -19.22
C ALA A 252 9.41 -14.18 -18.68
N SER A 253 9.85 -14.69 -17.52
CA SER A 253 9.22 -15.85 -16.89
C SER A 253 7.78 -15.56 -16.43
N LEU A 254 7.52 -14.36 -15.90
CA LEU A 254 6.17 -13.93 -15.51
C LEU A 254 5.26 -13.80 -16.72
N LEU A 255 5.74 -13.15 -17.79
CA LEU A 255 5.01 -12.97 -19.04
C LEU A 255 4.70 -14.31 -19.70
N GLY A 256 5.63 -15.26 -19.71
CA GLY A 256 5.39 -16.61 -20.23
C GLY A 256 4.25 -17.34 -19.49
N ARG A 257 4.18 -17.18 -18.16
CA ARG A 257 3.06 -17.71 -17.37
C ARG A 257 1.74 -17.00 -17.70
N GLN A 258 1.73 -15.66 -17.70
CA GLN A 258 0.53 -14.86 -17.96
C GLN A 258 -0.01 -15.07 -19.39
N LEU A 259 0.87 -15.22 -20.39
CA LEU A 259 0.46 -15.52 -21.76
C LEU A 259 -0.24 -16.88 -21.85
N LYS A 260 0.33 -17.89 -21.19
CA LYS A 260 -0.28 -19.22 -21.15
C LYS A 260 -1.62 -19.20 -20.43
N GLU A 261 -1.74 -18.46 -19.33
CA GLU A 261 -3.01 -18.25 -18.62
C GLU A 261 -4.05 -17.61 -19.53
N MET A 262 -3.70 -16.53 -20.24
CA MET A 262 -4.59 -15.87 -21.21
C MET A 262 -5.02 -16.78 -22.37
N GLN A 263 -4.12 -17.65 -22.87
CA GLN A 263 -4.43 -18.57 -23.96
C GLN A 263 -5.26 -19.79 -23.53
N THR A 264 -5.15 -20.20 -22.27
CA THR A 264 -5.86 -21.38 -21.74
C THR A 264 -7.15 -21.03 -21.01
N GLY A 265 -7.30 -19.78 -20.58
CA GLY A 265 -8.51 -19.25 -19.96
C GLY A 265 -9.69 -19.30 -20.92
N LYS A 266 -10.74 -20.03 -20.54
CA LYS A 266 -12.01 -20.08 -21.29
C LYS A 266 -12.98 -18.97 -20.91
N ASP A 267 -12.60 -18.13 -19.94
CA ASP A 267 -13.50 -17.23 -19.22
C ASP A 267 -13.46 -15.78 -19.73
N ILE A 268 -12.70 -15.48 -20.80
CA ILE A 268 -12.57 -14.13 -21.35
C ILE A 268 -13.20 -14.09 -22.76
N PRO A 269 -14.54 -13.91 -22.88
CA PRO A 269 -15.17 -13.79 -24.17
C PRO A 269 -14.67 -12.53 -24.88
N GLY A 270 -14.31 -12.66 -26.15
CA GLY A 270 -13.96 -11.52 -26.99
C GLY A 270 -12.49 -11.10 -26.99
N ILE A 271 -11.59 -11.82 -26.30
CA ILE A 271 -10.15 -11.50 -26.29
C ILE A 271 -9.36 -12.67 -26.86
N SER A 272 -8.49 -12.40 -27.82
CA SER A 272 -7.46 -13.33 -28.29
C SER A 272 -6.09 -12.65 -28.23
N CYS A 273 -5.06 -13.39 -27.83
CA CYS A 273 -3.70 -12.85 -27.72
C CYS A 273 -2.65 -13.86 -28.20
N GLY A 274 -1.58 -13.32 -28.77
CA GLY A 274 -0.44 -14.07 -29.26
C GLY A 274 0.83 -13.21 -29.24
N LEU A 275 1.95 -13.82 -29.60
CA LEU A 275 3.20 -13.08 -29.77
C LEU A 275 3.23 -12.45 -31.16
N VAL A 276 3.74 -11.22 -31.25
CA VAL A 276 4.04 -10.62 -32.56
C VAL A 276 5.16 -11.40 -33.24
N ASN A 277 6.18 -11.79 -32.46
CA ASN A 277 7.32 -12.56 -32.91
C ASN A 277 7.65 -13.63 -31.86
N ASP A 278 7.87 -14.88 -32.28
CA ASP A 278 8.21 -15.99 -31.37
C ASP A 278 9.52 -15.77 -30.57
N ASN A 279 10.36 -14.86 -31.05
CA ASN A 279 11.65 -14.50 -30.43
C ASN A 279 11.52 -13.49 -29.29
N SER A 280 10.37 -12.82 -29.11
CA SER A 280 10.19 -11.79 -28.09
C SER A 280 8.89 -11.97 -27.32
N ILE A 281 9.01 -12.38 -26.06
CA ILE A 281 7.88 -12.47 -25.10
C ILE A 281 7.37 -11.10 -24.64
N PHE A 282 8.06 -10.01 -24.98
CA PHE A 282 7.73 -8.65 -24.55
C PHE A 282 6.80 -7.89 -25.52
N GLU A 283 6.44 -8.50 -26.66
CA GLU A 283 5.56 -7.88 -27.66
C GLU A 283 4.42 -8.82 -28.01
N TRP A 284 3.20 -8.46 -27.58
CA TRP A 284 2.01 -9.27 -27.83
C TRP A 284 1.12 -8.59 -28.85
N GLU A 285 0.53 -9.38 -29.73
CA GLU A 285 -0.58 -8.97 -30.57
C GLU A 285 -1.88 -9.43 -29.91
N VAL A 286 -2.81 -8.49 -29.77
CA VAL A 286 -4.11 -8.73 -29.14
C VAL A 286 -5.21 -8.38 -30.12
N MET A 287 -6.18 -9.27 -30.24
CA MET A 287 -7.39 -9.08 -31.01
C MET A 287 -8.57 -8.90 -30.05
N LEU A 288 -9.18 -7.71 -30.05
CA LEU A 288 -10.35 -7.38 -29.22
C LEU A 288 -11.62 -7.42 -30.06
N MET A 289 -12.49 -8.38 -29.76
CA MET A 289 -13.82 -8.53 -30.35
C MET A 289 -14.83 -7.93 -29.38
N ILE A 290 -15.45 -6.82 -29.77
CA ILE A 290 -16.40 -6.08 -28.96
C ILE A 290 -17.79 -6.69 -29.13
N SER A 291 -18.42 -7.07 -28.03
CA SER A 291 -19.76 -7.64 -28.00
C SER A 291 -20.81 -6.73 -28.65
N ASP A 292 -21.79 -7.33 -29.33
CA ASP A 292 -22.82 -6.63 -30.13
C ASP A 292 -23.72 -5.72 -29.28
N ASP A 293 -23.82 -5.97 -27.98
CA ASP A 293 -24.56 -5.14 -27.02
C ASP A 293 -23.88 -3.78 -26.75
N CYS A 294 -22.62 -3.62 -27.14
CA CYS A 294 -21.93 -2.34 -27.05
C CYS A 294 -22.55 -1.30 -28.01
N LYS A 295 -23.10 -0.22 -27.42
CA LYS A 295 -23.86 0.82 -28.12
C LYS A 295 -23.15 1.43 -29.32
N TYR A 296 -21.87 1.76 -29.18
CA TYR A 296 -21.11 2.48 -30.20
C TYR A 296 -20.22 1.56 -31.05
N TYR A 297 -19.62 0.55 -30.42
CA TYR A 297 -18.56 -0.27 -31.00
C TYR A 297 -18.93 -1.74 -31.18
N GLY A 298 -20.19 -2.12 -30.90
CA GLY A 298 -20.60 -3.52 -30.95
C GLY A 298 -20.40 -4.16 -32.32
N GLY A 299 -19.85 -5.37 -32.30
CA GLY A 299 -19.43 -6.14 -33.47
C GLY A 299 -18.04 -5.78 -34.00
N GLY A 300 -17.33 -4.81 -33.42
CA GLY A 300 -16.01 -4.38 -33.88
C GLY A 300 -14.88 -5.33 -33.49
N ASN A 301 -13.89 -5.49 -34.39
CA ASN A 301 -12.70 -6.31 -34.18
C ASN A 301 -11.43 -5.44 -34.24
N PHE A 302 -10.96 -4.94 -33.09
CA PHE A 302 -9.83 -4.01 -33.02
C PHE A 302 -8.52 -4.68 -32.62
N ARG A 303 -7.54 -4.62 -33.52
CA ARG A 303 -6.21 -5.19 -33.31
C ARG A 303 -5.34 -4.21 -32.53
N ALA A 304 -4.63 -4.69 -31.51
CA ALA A 304 -3.75 -3.90 -30.68
C ALA A 304 -2.40 -4.60 -30.47
N ARG A 305 -1.38 -3.83 -30.13
CA ARG A 305 -0.07 -4.30 -29.67
C ARG A 305 0.11 -3.94 -28.21
N LEU A 306 0.51 -4.92 -27.42
CA LEU A 306 0.88 -4.73 -26.02
C LEU A 306 2.39 -4.91 -25.90
N THR A 307 3.09 -3.83 -25.56
CA THR A 307 4.55 -3.81 -25.42
C THR A 307 4.92 -3.69 -23.96
N PHE A 308 5.69 -4.66 -23.47
CA PHE A 308 6.10 -4.75 -22.07
C PHE A 308 7.50 -4.18 -21.86
N PRO A 309 7.72 -3.37 -20.81
CA PRO A 309 9.05 -2.89 -20.49
C PRO A 309 9.90 -4.00 -19.82
N ALA A 310 11.22 -3.87 -19.88
CA ALA A 310 12.16 -4.86 -19.31
C ALA A 310 12.07 -4.98 -17.77
N ASN A 311 11.50 -3.98 -17.10
CA ASN A 311 11.26 -3.95 -15.67
C ASN A 311 9.80 -4.30 -15.29
N TYR A 312 9.01 -4.86 -16.20
CA TYR A 312 7.70 -5.41 -15.88
C TYR A 312 7.80 -6.48 -14.76
N PRO A 313 6.89 -6.50 -13.76
CA PRO A 313 5.65 -5.74 -13.63
C PRO A 313 5.78 -4.42 -12.84
N LEU A 314 6.98 -3.89 -12.60
CA LEU A 314 7.15 -2.65 -11.85
C LEU A 314 6.64 -1.43 -12.62
N MET A 315 6.80 -1.42 -13.94
CA MET A 315 6.23 -0.42 -14.84
C MET A 315 5.12 -1.04 -15.70
N PRO A 316 4.09 -0.25 -16.07
CA PRO A 316 3.00 -0.72 -16.93
C PRO A 316 3.49 -1.03 -18.35
N PRO A 317 2.83 -1.94 -19.06
CA PRO A 317 2.98 -2.05 -20.51
C PRO A 317 2.29 -0.88 -21.22
N SER A 318 2.59 -0.70 -22.50
CA SER A 318 1.85 0.22 -23.38
C SER A 318 0.94 -0.55 -24.32
N LEU A 319 -0.32 -0.14 -24.45
CA LEU A 319 -1.27 -0.69 -25.41
C LEU A 319 -1.51 0.30 -26.56
N THR A 320 -1.27 -0.15 -27.78
CA THR A 320 -1.43 0.67 -28.99
C THR A 320 -2.29 -0.06 -30.02
N PHE A 321 -3.41 0.54 -30.41
CA PHE A 321 -4.27 0.04 -31.47
C PHE A 321 -3.61 0.19 -32.83
N GLN A 322 -3.69 -0.87 -33.63
CA GLN A 322 -3.26 -0.88 -35.02
C GLN A 322 -4.41 -0.39 -35.91
N THR A 323 -4.12 -0.08 -37.18
CA THR A 323 -5.14 0.28 -38.15
C THR A 323 -6.11 -0.88 -38.42
N PRO A 324 -7.43 -0.64 -38.44
CA PRO A 324 -8.09 0.66 -38.22
C PRO A 324 -8.13 1.08 -36.75
N ILE A 325 -7.72 2.34 -36.49
CA ILE A 325 -7.66 2.87 -35.13
C ILE A 325 -9.08 3.26 -34.70
N PRO A 326 -9.59 2.69 -33.59
CA PRO A 326 -10.92 3.03 -33.08
C PRO A 326 -11.00 4.52 -32.71
N PHE A 327 -12.01 5.21 -33.24
CA PHE A 327 -12.31 6.59 -32.87
C PHE A 327 -12.91 6.64 -31.46
N HIS A 328 -12.12 7.01 -30.44
CA HIS A 328 -12.52 6.91 -29.03
C HIS A 328 -11.92 8.06 -28.18
N PRO A 329 -12.63 8.60 -27.17
CA PRO A 329 -12.12 9.69 -26.32
C PRO A 329 -10.77 9.43 -25.66
N ASN A 330 -10.50 8.20 -25.23
CA ASN A 330 -9.27 7.81 -24.52
C ASN A 330 -8.22 7.12 -25.40
N ILE A 331 -8.38 7.15 -26.72
CA ILE A 331 -7.41 6.59 -27.67
C ILE A 331 -6.85 7.73 -28.49
N TYR A 332 -5.54 7.92 -28.43
CA TYR A 332 -4.84 8.93 -29.20
C TYR A 332 -4.99 8.67 -30.72
N PRO A 333 -4.85 9.71 -31.57
CA PRO A 333 -4.87 9.54 -33.02
C PRO A 333 -3.80 8.58 -33.57
N ASP A 334 -2.72 8.35 -32.81
CA ASP A 334 -1.66 7.39 -33.12
C ASP A 334 -1.97 5.95 -32.64
N GLY A 335 -3.14 5.74 -32.02
CA GLY A 335 -3.63 4.46 -31.54
C GLY A 335 -3.26 4.14 -30.08
N ARG A 336 -2.43 4.95 -29.41
CA ARG A 336 -2.09 4.70 -27.99
C ARG A 336 -3.32 4.83 -27.09
N LEU A 337 -3.53 3.87 -26.20
CA LEU A 337 -4.58 3.91 -25.18
C LEU A 337 -4.10 4.67 -23.94
N CYS A 338 -4.93 5.58 -23.43
CA CYS A 338 -4.64 6.37 -22.22
C CYS A 338 -5.71 6.11 -21.16
N ILE A 339 -5.39 5.32 -20.15
CA ILE A 339 -6.24 5.04 -18.99
C ILE A 339 -5.40 4.94 -17.73
N SER A 340 -5.98 5.25 -16.57
CA SER A 340 -5.28 5.37 -15.29
C SER A 340 -4.45 4.12 -14.94
N ILE A 341 -4.97 2.91 -15.19
CA ILE A 341 -4.27 1.63 -14.93
C ILE A 341 -2.93 1.51 -15.69
N LEU A 342 -2.74 2.26 -16.79
CA LEU A 342 -1.50 2.29 -17.57
C LEU A 342 -0.59 3.48 -17.20
N HIS A 343 -1.01 4.35 -16.28
CA HIS A 343 -0.14 5.42 -15.78
C HIS A 343 0.89 4.86 -14.79
N PRO A 344 2.15 5.31 -14.86
CA PRO A 344 3.19 4.91 -13.92
C PRO A 344 2.78 5.11 -12.46
N PRO A 345 3.32 4.32 -11.52
CA PRO A 345 2.96 4.35 -10.10
C PRO A 345 3.44 5.62 -9.33
N GLU A 346 3.81 6.69 -10.04
CA GLU A 346 4.27 7.94 -9.44
C GLU A 346 3.10 8.66 -8.73
N GLU A 347 3.39 9.43 -7.67
CA GLU A 347 2.38 10.29 -7.05
C GLU A 347 1.98 11.39 -8.04
N ASP A 348 0.68 11.52 -8.29
CA ASP A 348 0.18 12.57 -9.18
C ASP A 348 0.49 13.93 -8.56
N GLN A 349 1.31 14.74 -9.25
CA GLN A 349 1.62 16.10 -8.81
C GLN A 349 0.37 16.96 -8.65
N TYR A 350 -0.71 16.62 -9.38
CA TYR A 350 -1.96 17.37 -9.39
C TYR A 350 -3.11 16.68 -8.64
N GLY A 351 -2.88 15.47 -8.10
CA GLY A 351 -3.84 14.74 -7.27
C GLY A 351 -5.17 14.37 -7.95
N TYR A 352 -5.21 14.27 -9.29
CA TYR A 352 -6.42 13.92 -10.03
C TYR A 352 -6.74 12.41 -9.99
N GLU A 353 -5.73 11.57 -9.74
CA GLU A 353 -5.87 10.11 -9.71
C GLU A 353 -5.36 9.53 -8.38
N ALA A 354 -6.10 8.59 -7.80
CA ALA A 354 -5.61 7.87 -6.63
C ALA A 354 -4.49 6.90 -7.03
N ALA A 355 -3.50 6.70 -6.15
CA ALA A 355 -2.43 5.72 -6.39
C ALA A 355 -2.95 4.29 -6.63
N SER A 356 -4.14 3.96 -6.12
CA SER A 356 -4.82 2.68 -6.35
C SER A 356 -5.42 2.52 -7.74
N GLU A 357 -5.68 3.62 -8.45
CA GLU A 357 -6.24 3.62 -9.81
C GLU A 357 -5.14 3.58 -10.89
N ARG A 358 -3.89 3.81 -10.46
CA ARG A 358 -2.68 3.75 -11.29
C ARG A 358 -2.15 2.33 -11.41
N TRP A 359 -1.10 2.17 -12.22
CA TRP A 359 -0.44 0.88 -12.36
C TRP A 359 0.06 0.34 -11.01
N SER A 360 -0.19 -0.94 -10.79
CA SER A 360 0.37 -1.69 -9.66
C SER A 360 0.85 -3.05 -10.16
N PRO A 361 1.98 -3.59 -9.65
CA PRO A 361 2.49 -4.91 -10.05
C PRO A 361 1.52 -6.08 -9.84
N VAL A 362 0.41 -5.87 -9.13
CA VAL A 362 -0.67 -6.85 -8.95
C VAL A 362 -1.51 -7.00 -10.23
N GLN A 363 -1.54 -5.98 -11.09
CA GLN A 363 -2.31 -5.99 -12.33
C GLN A 363 -1.68 -6.94 -13.35
N SER A 364 -2.54 -7.55 -14.17
CA SER A 364 -2.15 -8.50 -15.23
C SER A 364 -2.58 -7.98 -16.61
N PRO A 365 -2.04 -8.54 -17.72
CA PRO A 365 -2.49 -8.20 -19.06
C PRO A 365 -4.00 -8.38 -19.23
N GLU A 366 -4.57 -9.41 -18.60
CA GLU A 366 -6.01 -9.65 -18.54
C GLU A 366 -6.78 -8.45 -17.99
N THR A 367 -6.37 -7.94 -16.82
CA THR A 367 -7.04 -6.80 -16.17
C THR A 367 -7.01 -5.53 -17.02
N ILE A 368 -5.90 -5.31 -17.76
CA ILE A 368 -5.77 -4.18 -18.70
C ILE A 368 -6.78 -4.32 -19.84
N LEU A 369 -6.90 -5.51 -20.42
CA LEU A 369 -7.79 -5.75 -21.56
C LEU A 369 -9.26 -5.71 -21.14
N LEU A 370 -9.60 -6.23 -19.95
CA LEU A 370 -10.95 -6.10 -19.37
C LEU A 370 -11.31 -4.63 -19.12
N SER A 371 -10.37 -3.84 -18.57
CA SER A 371 -10.56 -2.39 -18.40
C SER A 371 -10.77 -1.69 -19.75
N THR A 372 -10.04 -2.11 -20.78
CA THR A 372 -10.19 -1.58 -22.15
C THR A 372 -11.57 -1.91 -22.73
N ILE A 373 -12.08 -3.14 -22.57
CA ILE A 373 -13.43 -3.50 -23.02
C ILE A 373 -14.50 -2.71 -22.26
N SER A 374 -14.33 -2.54 -20.94
CA SER A 374 -15.24 -1.72 -20.14
C SER A 374 -15.30 -0.28 -20.65
N LEU A 375 -14.17 0.27 -21.08
CA LEU A 375 -14.08 1.61 -21.66
C LEU A 375 -14.86 1.73 -22.97
N PHE A 376 -14.85 0.71 -23.83
CA PHE A 376 -15.68 0.71 -25.05
C PHE A 376 -17.18 0.72 -24.74
N HIS A 377 -17.63 0.11 -23.65
CA HIS A 377 -19.03 0.14 -23.22
C HIS A 377 -19.44 1.50 -22.64
N GLY A 378 -18.53 2.15 -21.91
CA GLY A 378 -18.73 3.47 -21.32
C GLY A 378 -17.54 4.39 -21.57
N PRO A 379 -17.49 5.10 -22.72
CA PRO A 379 -16.41 6.03 -23.02
C PRO A 379 -16.28 7.11 -21.94
N ASN A 380 -15.07 7.39 -21.47
CA ASN A 380 -14.79 8.39 -20.45
C ASN A 380 -14.31 9.72 -21.07
N ASP A 381 -15.02 10.81 -20.80
CA ASP A 381 -14.72 12.16 -21.30
C ASP A 381 -14.08 13.11 -20.27
N GLU A 382 -13.75 12.63 -19.07
CA GLU A 382 -13.10 13.43 -18.02
C GLU A 382 -11.64 13.74 -18.36
N SER A 383 -10.91 12.74 -18.87
CA SER A 383 -9.48 12.85 -19.26
C SER A 383 -9.27 12.32 -20.69
N PRO A 384 -9.70 13.05 -21.72
CA PRO A 384 -9.68 12.56 -23.09
C PRO A 384 -8.29 12.70 -23.73
N ALA A 385 -7.79 11.60 -24.28
CA ALA A 385 -6.62 11.58 -25.17
C ALA A 385 -6.94 12.18 -26.56
N ASN A 386 -8.19 12.05 -27.00
CA ASN A 386 -8.71 12.59 -28.25
C ASN A 386 -9.83 13.60 -27.94
N VAL A 387 -9.46 14.88 -27.98
CA VAL A 387 -10.36 16.00 -27.66
C VAL A 387 -11.53 16.08 -28.66
N GLU A 388 -11.30 15.73 -29.92
CA GLU A 388 -12.37 15.74 -30.94
C GLU A 388 -13.41 14.67 -30.64
N ALA A 389 -12.97 13.44 -30.37
CA ALA A 389 -13.87 12.34 -30.00
C ALA A 389 -14.66 12.65 -28.72
N ALA A 390 -14.02 13.23 -27.71
CA ALA A 390 -14.68 13.62 -26.46
C ALA A 390 -15.72 14.74 -26.64
N ARG A 391 -15.42 15.74 -27.49
CA ARG A 391 -16.40 16.79 -27.84
C ARG A 391 -17.62 16.18 -28.55
N MET A 392 -17.41 15.35 -29.57
CA MET A 392 -18.49 14.72 -30.32
C MET A 392 -19.32 13.77 -29.45
N PHE A 393 -18.69 13.05 -28.53
CA PHE A 393 -19.38 12.18 -27.59
C PHE A 393 -20.31 12.96 -26.65
N ARG A 394 -19.87 14.12 -26.13
CA ARG A 394 -20.71 15.01 -25.32
C ARG A 394 -21.90 15.55 -26.12
N GLU A 395 -21.66 16.02 -27.34
CA GLU A 395 -22.72 16.51 -28.24
C GLU A 395 -23.77 15.42 -28.53
N GLU A 396 -23.37 14.15 -28.68
CA GLU A 396 -24.31 13.04 -28.86
C GLU A 396 -25.08 12.68 -27.59
N ARG A 397 -24.43 12.71 -26.41
CA ARG A 397 -25.12 12.50 -25.12
C ARG A 397 -26.19 13.56 -24.86
N GLU A 398 -25.92 14.79 -25.29
CA GLU A 398 -26.87 15.91 -25.23
C GLU A 398 -27.91 15.88 -26.37
N GLY A 399 -27.81 14.92 -27.31
CA GLY A 399 -28.74 14.78 -28.43
C GLY A 399 -28.59 15.82 -29.54
N LYS A 400 -27.51 16.61 -29.53
CA LYS A 400 -27.26 17.70 -30.50
C LYS A 400 -26.76 17.18 -31.84
N ASN A 401 -25.94 16.13 -31.83
CA ASN A 401 -25.34 15.58 -33.04
C ASN A 401 -25.19 14.03 -32.94
N LYS A 402 -25.23 13.31 -34.06
CA LYS A 402 -25.03 11.85 -34.15
C LYS A 402 -23.74 11.47 -34.88
N ASP A 403 -22.86 12.43 -35.13
CA ASP A 403 -21.59 12.23 -35.84
C ASP A 403 -20.64 11.28 -35.11
N PHE A 404 -20.63 11.29 -33.77
CA PHE A 404 -19.81 10.37 -32.98
C PHE A 404 -20.14 8.91 -33.31
N ARG A 405 -21.40 8.49 -33.14
CA ARG A 405 -21.84 7.14 -33.50
C ARG A 405 -21.60 6.81 -34.96
N ARG A 406 -21.77 7.76 -35.88
CA ARG A 406 -21.49 7.54 -37.30
C ARG A 406 -20.01 7.18 -37.53
N ARG A 407 -19.09 7.92 -36.90
CA ARG A 407 -17.64 7.65 -36.98
C ARG A 407 -17.28 6.33 -36.31
N CYS A 408 -17.80 6.04 -35.12
CA CYS A 408 -17.55 4.76 -34.45
C CYS A 408 -18.01 3.58 -35.32
N ARG A 409 -19.20 3.68 -35.93
CA ARG A 409 -19.71 2.63 -36.83
C ARG A 409 -18.92 2.50 -38.13
N ALA A 410 -18.30 3.57 -38.62
CA ALA A 410 -17.37 3.49 -39.75
C ALA A 410 -16.11 2.70 -39.35
N CYS A 411 -15.51 3.00 -38.19
CA CYS A 411 -14.36 2.25 -37.69
C CYS A 411 -14.69 0.77 -37.45
N VAL A 412 -15.91 0.45 -36.99
CA VAL A 412 -16.36 -0.95 -36.83
C VAL A 412 -16.40 -1.68 -38.17
N ARG A 413 -16.98 -1.10 -39.22
CA ARG A 413 -17.00 -1.73 -40.56
C ARG A 413 -15.60 -1.93 -41.12
N GLU A 414 -14.75 -0.91 -41.01
CA GLU A 414 -13.35 -1.00 -41.43
C GLU A 414 -12.61 -2.11 -40.67
N SER A 415 -12.91 -2.30 -39.38
CA SER A 415 -12.31 -3.35 -38.55
C SER A 415 -12.72 -4.77 -38.98
N LEU A 416 -13.86 -4.91 -39.65
CA LEU A 416 -14.35 -6.16 -40.22
C LEU A 416 -13.84 -6.40 -41.65
N GLY A 417 -13.13 -5.44 -42.25
CA GLY A 417 -12.74 -5.48 -43.66
C GLY A 417 -13.92 -5.26 -44.62
N GLU A 418 -15.00 -4.66 -44.13
CA GLU A 418 -16.14 -4.23 -44.95
C GLU A 418 -15.88 -2.79 -45.42
N ASP A 419 -15.48 -2.63 -46.69
CA ASP A 419 -15.24 -1.34 -47.35
C ASP A 419 -16.53 -0.51 -47.56
#